data_AF-A0A954GBT7-F1
#
_entry.id   AF-A0A954GBT7-F1
#
_cell.length_a   1.000
_cell.length_b   1.000
_cell.length_c   1.000
_cell.angle_alpha   90.00
_cell.angle_beta   90.00
_cell.angle_gamma   90.00
#
_symmetry.space_group_name_H-M   'P 1'
#
loop_
_entity.id
_entity.type
_entity.pdbx_description
1 polymer ?
#
loop_
_entity_poly.entity_id
_entity_poly.type
_entity_poly.pdbx_seq_one_letter_code
_entity_poly.pdbx_strand_id
1 'polypeptide(L)'
;WGAQWSPDGSKIAYSFPVNGRGNIRIYDLIEGTKTELFPADESPYTSAYWNMAWSPDSQWLCFKGCRAADRSFDVATINVAGKQAGYKVHYHHKQAPYADFTWHPVGEMIVFCPQTKPRQLFQFNPADDKAPEPVDINFTGYLNGDVCFTPDGGQLVFNLKKEQ
;
A
#
# COMPACT_ATOMS: atom_id res chain seq x y z
N TRP A 1 10.50 -11.18 5.80
CA TRP A 1 9.83 -9.93 6.20
C TRP A 1 8.60 -9.78 5.32
N GLY A 2 7.43 -9.41 5.85
CA GLY A 2 6.25 -9.19 4.98
C GLY A 2 4.90 -9.71 5.44
N ALA A 3 4.74 -9.94 6.74
CA ALA A 3 3.44 -10.03 7.37
C ALA A 3 3.14 -8.68 8.05
N GLN A 4 1.90 -8.20 7.93
CA GLN A 4 1.42 -6.95 8.53
C GLN A 4 0.18 -7.23 9.36
N TRP A 5 0.17 -6.77 10.61
CA TRP A 5 -0.98 -6.87 11.50
C TRP A 5 -2.02 -5.82 11.15
N SER A 6 -3.30 -6.19 11.23
CA SER A 6 -4.40 -5.23 11.17
C SER A 6 -4.40 -4.34 12.42
N PRO A 7 -4.87 -3.08 12.34
CA PRO A 7 -4.90 -2.17 13.48
C PRO A 7 -5.69 -2.67 14.70
N ASP A 8 -6.78 -3.39 14.46
CA ASP A 8 -7.57 -4.08 15.50
C ASP A 8 -6.90 -5.36 16.06
N GLY A 9 -5.76 -5.78 15.51
CA GLY A 9 -5.01 -6.95 15.94
C GLY A 9 -5.66 -8.30 15.58
N SER A 10 -6.79 -8.31 14.86
CA SER A 10 -7.53 -9.54 14.57
C SER A 10 -7.04 -10.31 13.34
N LYS A 11 -6.25 -9.67 12.47
CA LYS A 11 -5.83 -10.26 11.18
C LYS A 11 -4.36 -10.03 10.87
N ILE A 12 -3.81 -10.91 10.04
CA ILE A 12 -2.47 -10.79 9.47
C ILE A 12 -2.56 -10.85 7.95
N ALA A 13 -2.03 -9.85 7.26
CA ALA A 13 -1.87 -9.82 5.81
C ALA A 13 -0.45 -10.22 5.43
N TYR A 14 -0.29 -11.06 4.41
CA TYR A 14 1.03 -11.43 3.89
C TYR A 14 0.99 -11.80 2.41
N SER A 15 2.10 -11.55 1.72
CA SER A 15 2.27 -11.98 0.32
C SER A 15 2.20 -13.49 0.22
N PHE A 16 1.32 -14.01 -0.63
CA PHE A 16 1.12 -15.44 -0.82
C PHE A 16 0.86 -15.71 -2.31
N PRO A 17 1.87 -16.05 -3.12
CA PRO A 17 1.64 -16.37 -4.52
C PRO A 17 0.74 -17.59 -4.72
N VAL A 18 -0.19 -17.52 -5.67
CA VAL A 18 -1.11 -18.61 -6.04
C VAL A 18 -0.93 -18.90 -7.52
N ASN A 19 -0.65 -20.15 -7.88
CA ASN A 19 -0.44 -20.59 -9.27
C ASN A 19 0.57 -19.72 -10.06
N GLY A 20 1.65 -19.27 -9.39
CA GLY A 20 2.67 -18.42 -10.00
C GLY A 20 2.28 -16.95 -10.18
N ARG A 21 1.11 -16.53 -9.70
CA ARG A 21 0.67 -15.12 -9.66
C ARG A 21 0.82 -14.55 -8.26
N GLY A 22 1.15 -13.26 -8.18
CA GLY A 22 1.25 -12.54 -6.93
C GLY A 22 -0.13 -12.37 -6.30
N ASN A 23 -0.32 -12.82 -5.08
CA ASN A 23 -1.57 -12.65 -4.34
C ASN A 23 -1.24 -12.26 -2.88
N ILE A 24 -2.25 -11.82 -2.16
CA ILE A 24 -2.19 -11.47 -0.74
C ILE A 24 -3.17 -12.40 -0.03
N ARG A 25 -2.74 -12.96 1.09
CA ARG A 25 -3.59 -13.76 1.95
C ARG A 25 -3.77 -13.07 3.29
N ILE A 26 -5.01 -13.08 3.75
CA ILE A 26 -5.42 -12.66 5.08
C ILE A 26 -5.58 -13.91 5.92
N TYR A 27 -4.98 -13.91 7.11
CA TYR A 27 -5.26 -14.88 8.15
C TYR A 27 -6.05 -14.19 9.25
N ASP A 28 -7.28 -14.63 9.48
CA ASP A 28 -8.10 -14.21 10.60
C ASP A 28 -7.73 -15.02 11.83
N LEU A 29 -7.29 -14.35 12.90
CA LEU A 29 -6.82 -15.00 14.13
C LEU A 29 -7.97 -15.39 15.05
N ILE A 30 -9.14 -14.76 14.91
CA ILE A 30 -10.31 -15.01 15.73
C ILE A 30 -11.06 -16.23 15.19
N GLU A 31 -11.29 -16.27 13.89
CA GLU A 31 -12.01 -17.36 13.21
C GLU A 31 -11.08 -18.51 12.78
N GLY A 32 -9.77 -18.26 12.68
CA GLY A 32 -8.81 -19.22 12.14
C GLY A 32 -8.91 -19.42 10.62
N THR A 33 -9.63 -18.53 9.93
CA THR A 33 -9.90 -18.62 8.48
C THR A 33 -8.80 -17.95 7.66
N LYS A 34 -8.66 -18.37 6.40
CA LYS A 34 -7.69 -17.82 5.45
C LYS A 34 -8.41 -17.37 4.19
N THR A 35 -8.21 -16.11 3.82
CA THR A 35 -8.85 -15.49 2.64
C THR A 35 -7.78 -15.05 1.66
N GLU A 36 -7.88 -15.49 0.42
CA GLU A 36 -7.08 -14.97 -0.69
C GLU A 36 -7.78 -13.75 -1.29
N LEU A 37 -7.05 -12.66 -1.50
CA LEU A 37 -7.69 -11.41 -1.92
C LEU A 37 -8.02 -11.39 -3.41
N PHE A 38 -7.24 -12.07 -4.24
CA PHE A 38 -7.64 -12.37 -5.61
C PHE A 38 -8.09 -13.83 -5.71
N PRO A 39 -9.17 -14.13 -6.47
CA PRO A 39 -9.45 -15.51 -6.85
C PRO A 39 -8.25 -16.15 -7.55
N ALA A 40 -8.18 -17.47 -7.49
CA ALA A 40 -7.15 -18.24 -8.17
C ALA A 40 -7.08 -17.82 -9.66
N ASP A 41 -5.87 -17.61 -10.15
CA ASP A 41 -5.59 -17.24 -11.55
C ASP A 41 -6.10 -15.86 -12.02
N GLU A 42 -6.85 -15.12 -11.20
CA GLU A 42 -7.40 -13.81 -11.55
C GLU A 42 -6.52 -12.62 -11.15
N SER A 43 -5.48 -12.84 -10.34
CA SER A 43 -4.58 -11.75 -9.96
C SER A 43 -3.89 -11.15 -11.19
N PRO A 44 -3.93 -9.82 -11.39
CA PRO A 44 -3.23 -9.16 -12.48
C PRO A 44 -1.72 -9.04 -12.24
N TYR A 45 -1.23 -9.53 -11.10
CA TYR A 45 0.13 -9.29 -10.62
C TYR A 45 1.01 -10.55 -10.68
N THR A 46 2.30 -10.37 -10.98
CA THR A 46 3.34 -11.39 -10.75
C THR A 46 3.83 -11.39 -9.31
N SER A 47 3.71 -10.26 -8.61
CA SER A 47 4.09 -10.13 -7.20
C SER A 47 3.27 -9.03 -6.51
N ALA A 48 2.91 -9.27 -5.26
CA ALA A 48 2.43 -8.27 -4.31
C ALA A 48 3.53 -8.05 -3.26
N TYR A 49 3.95 -6.81 -3.06
CA TYR A 49 5.10 -6.48 -2.22
C TYR A 49 4.76 -6.53 -0.72
N TRP A 50 5.78 -6.74 0.10
CA TRP A 50 5.66 -7.00 1.55
C TRP A 50 5.27 -5.78 2.40
N ASN A 51 5.36 -4.58 1.83
CA ASN A 51 5.18 -3.31 2.52
C ASN A 51 3.74 -2.80 2.39
N MET A 52 2.77 -3.62 2.79
CA MET A 52 1.34 -3.26 2.74
C MET A 52 0.99 -2.31 3.89
N ALA A 53 0.00 -1.45 3.69
CA ALA A 53 -0.57 -0.59 4.72
C ALA A 53 -2.05 -0.90 4.93
N TRP A 54 -2.47 -1.04 6.18
CA TRP A 54 -3.86 -1.27 6.56
C TRP A 54 -4.63 0.02 6.70
N SER A 55 -5.92 0.00 6.34
CA SER A 55 -6.85 1.04 6.76
C SER A 55 -7.11 0.99 8.26
N PRO A 56 -7.42 2.13 8.90
CA PRO A 56 -7.69 2.21 10.34
C PRO A 56 -8.82 1.31 10.83
N ASP A 57 -9.80 1.03 9.95
CA ASP A 57 -10.96 0.19 10.23
C ASP A 57 -10.70 -1.32 10.04
N SER A 58 -9.46 -1.71 9.73
CA SER A 58 -9.06 -3.08 9.42
C SER A 58 -9.82 -3.73 8.24
N GLN A 59 -10.46 -2.96 7.36
CA GLN A 59 -11.26 -3.51 6.24
C GLN A 59 -10.53 -3.49 4.89
N TRP A 60 -9.46 -2.71 4.76
CA TRP A 60 -8.76 -2.49 3.50
C TRP A 60 -7.25 -2.59 3.65
N LEU A 61 -6.60 -2.96 2.55
CA LEU A 61 -5.17 -2.93 2.37
C LEU A 61 -4.79 -2.08 1.18
N CYS A 62 -3.82 -1.19 1.37
CA CYS A 62 -3.06 -0.57 0.30
C CYS A 62 -1.81 -1.41 0.03
N PHE A 63 -1.53 -1.69 -1.23
CA PHE A 63 -0.38 -2.49 -1.63
C PHE A 63 0.22 -2.05 -2.97
N LYS A 64 1.45 -2.51 -3.20
CA LYS A 64 2.17 -2.38 -4.46
C LYS A 64 2.19 -3.71 -5.20
N GLY A 65 1.81 -3.71 -6.46
CA GLY A 65 1.82 -4.90 -7.31
C GLY A 65 2.59 -4.70 -8.61
N CYS A 66 3.41 -5.68 -9.01
CA CYS A 66 4.02 -5.69 -10.35
C CYS A 66 3.11 -6.43 -11.32
N ARG A 67 2.61 -5.75 -12.36
CA ARG A 67 1.64 -6.29 -13.32
C ARG A 67 2.28 -7.35 -14.20
N ALA A 68 1.54 -8.43 -14.44
CA ALA A 68 1.98 -9.53 -15.30
C ALA A 68 2.06 -9.14 -16.77
N ALA A 69 1.20 -8.23 -17.23
CA ALA A 69 1.05 -7.87 -18.64
C ALA A 69 2.28 -7.16 -19.23
N ASP A 70 2.86 -6.21 -18.48
CA ASP A 70 3.85 -5.28 -19.02
C ASP A 70 4.94 -4.88 -18.00
N ARG A 71 4.98 -5.55 -16.83
CA ARG A 71 5.91 -5.30 -15.74
C ARG A 71 5.86 -3.88 -15.16
N SER A 72 4.79 -3.13 -15.43
CA SER A 72 4.47 -1.89 -14.72
C SER A 72 4.06 -2.17 -13.27
N PHE A 73 3.87 -1.11 -12.50
CA PHE A 73 3.56 -1.16 -11.08
C PHE A 73 2.30 -0.38 -10.78
N ASP A 74 1.45 -0.99 -9.96
CA ASP A 74 0.27 -0.34 -9.42
C ASP A 74 0.45 -0.06 -7.93
N VAL A 75 -0.15 1.05 -7.47
CA VAL A 75 -0.58 1.22 -6.07
C VAL A 75 -2.09 1.06 -6.06
N ALA A 76 -2.59 0.12 -5.29
CA ALA A 76 -3.99 -0.26 -5.28
C ALA A 76 -4.49 -0.50 -3.85
N THR A 77 -5.79 -0.30 -3.65
CA THR A 77 -6.48 -0.79 -2.45
C THR A 77 -7.34 -2.00 -2.77
N ILE A 78 -7.45 -2.90 -1.81
CA ILE A 78 -8.30 -4.09 -1.88
C ILE A 78 -8.95 -4.36 -0.54
N ASN A 79 -10.22 -4.74 -0.56
CA ASN A 79 -10.97 -5.11 0.64
C ASN A 79 -10.47 -6.48 1.15
N VAL A 80 -10.40 -6.65 2.47
CA VAL A 80 -9.88 -7.88 3.07
C VAL A 80 -10.80 -9.09 2.95
N ALA A 81 -12.07 -8.88 2.62
CA ALA A 81 -12.99 -9.93 2.18
C ALA A 81 -12.77 -10.37 0.72
N GLY A 82 -11.83 -9.73 0.01
CA GLY A 82 -11.41 -10.07 -1.34
C GLY A 82 -11.84 -9.08 -2.41
N LYS A 83 -11.33 -9.28 -3.63
CA LYS A 83 -11.49 -8.39 -4.79
C LYS A 83 -12.94 -8.05 -5.10
N GLN A 84 -13.86 -8.99 -4.92
CA GLN A 84 -15.28 -8.79 -5.23
C GLN A 84 -15.97 -7.84 -4.23
N ALA A 85 -15.47 -7.75 -3.00
CA ALA A 85 -15.93 -6.77 -2.02
C ALA A 85 -15.37 -5.36 -2.28
N GLY A 86 -14.24 -5.27 -3.00
CA GLY A 86 -13.72 -4.00 -3.49
C GLY A 86 -12.26 -4.08 -3.88
N TYR A 87 -11.91 -3.45 -5.00
CA TYR A 87 -10.54 -3.34 -5.49
C TYR A 87 -10.43 -2.13 -6.42
N LYS A 88 -9.41 -1.29 -6.20
CA LYS A 88 -9.19 -0.06 -6.98
C LYS A 88 -7.71 0.22 -7.16
N VAL A 89 -7.32 0.56 -8.39
CA VAL A 89 -5.97 1.04 -8.71
C VAL A 89 -5.98 2.57 -8.63
N HIS A 90 -5.10 3.13 -7.82
CA HIS A 90 -4.99 4.58 -7.58
C HIS A 90 -3.82 5.20 -8.34
N TYR A 91 -2.78 4.42 -8.61
CA TYR A 91 -1.59 4.87 -9.32
C TYR A 91 -1.06 3.75 -10.20
N HIS A 92 -0.64 4.09 -11.42
CA HIS A 92 -0.05 3.17 -12.38
C HIS A 92 1.19 3.80 -13.01
N HIS A 93 2.32 3.09 -12.99
CA HIS A 93 3.57 3.62 -13.54
C HIS A 93 4.54 2.54 -14.00
N LYS A 94 5.44 2.85 -14.94
CA LYS A 94 6.44 1.91 -15.45
C LYS A 94 7.55 1.59 -14.45
N GLN A 95 7.74 2.44 -13.45
CA GLN A 95 8.74 2.25 -12.40
C GLN A 95 8.06 2.08 -11.05
N ALA A 96 8.57 1.15 -10.25
CA ALA A 96 8.06 0.91 -8.90
C ALA A 96 8.22 2.17 -8.02
N PRO A 97 7.18 2.58 -7.27
CA PRO A 97 7.36 3.57 -6.22
C PRO A 97 8.40 3.08 -5.21
N TYR A 98 9.21 4.03 -4.73
CA TYR A 98 10.41 3.76 -3.92
C TYR A 98 10.05 3.40 -2.47
N ALA A 99 9.01 4.04 -1.94
CA ALA A 99 8.65 4.06 -0.53
C ALA A 99 7.72 2.93 -0.05
N ASP A 100 7.68 2.82 1.28
CA ASP A 100 6.56 2.26 2.02
C ASP A 100 5.32 3.15 1.91
N PHE A 101 4.16 2.54 2.09
CA PHE A 101 2.89 3.26 2.18
C PHE A 101 2.59 3.50 3.65
N THR A 102 1.99 4.64 3.97
CA THR A 102 1.36 4.81 5.27
C THR A 102 -0.07 5.26 5.08
N TRP A 103 -0.98 4.58 5.77
CA TRP A 103 -2.36 5.02 5.90
C TRP A 103 -2.47 5.90 7.14
N HIS A 104 -3.17 7.02 7.00
CA HIS A 104 -3.44 7.92 8.11
C HIS A 104 -4.26 7.20 9.19
N PRO A 105 -3.81 7.15 10.46
CA PRO A 105 -4.39 6.26 11.48
C PRO A 105 -5.80 6.67 11.93
N VAL A 106 -6.21 7.91 11.65
CA VAL A 106 -7.54 8.44 12.03
C VAL A 106 -8.32 9.01 10.84
N GLY A 107 -7.88 8.72 9.61
CA GLY A 107 -8.48 9.33 8.41
C GLY A 107 -8.27 8.53 7.13
N GLU A 108 -8.90 9.01 6.07
CA GLU A 108 -8.92 8.34 4.77
C GLU A 108 -7.86 8.92 3.83
N MET A 109 -6.59 8.85 4.23
CA MET A 109 -5.48 9.34 3.41
C MET A 109 -4.34 8.35 3.42
N ILE A 110 -3.74 8.14 2.24
CA ILE A 110 -2.54 7.33 2.08
C ILE A 110 -1.44 8.22 1.53
N VAL A 111 -0.24 8.11 2.11
CA VAL A 111 0.97 8.78 1.62
C VAL A 111 1.96 7.74 1.11
N PHE A 112 2.60 8.04 -0.03
CA PHE A 112 3.65 7.21 -0.62
C PHE A 112 4.63 8.06 -1.46
N CYS A 113 5.77 7.50 -1.84
CA CYS A 113 6.77 8.17 -2.68
C CYS A 113 6.85 7.52 -4.07
N PRO A 114 6.24 8.10 -5.11
CA PRO A 114 6.51 7.71 -6.50
C PRO A 114 7.94 8.05 -6.92
N GLN A 115 8.34 7.52 -8.08
CA GLN A 115 9.61 7.87 -8.73
C GLN A 115 9.46 9.21 -9.45
N THR A 116 9.67 10.31 -8.73
CA THR A 116 9.70 11.67 -9.28
C THR A 116 11.11 12.27 -9.26
N LYS A 117 11.33 13.30 -10.08
CA LYS A 117 12.57 14.08 -10.13
C LYS A 117 12.23 15.59 -10.06
N PRO A 118 12.50 16.28 -8.94
CA PRO A 118 13.02 15.74 -7.66
C PRO A 118 12.02 14.77 -7.00
N ARG A 119 12.50 13.92 -6.07
CA ARG A 119 11.61 13.01 -5.32
C ARG A 119 10.64 13.81 -4.45
N GLN A 120 9.39 13.40 -4.43
CA GLN A 120 8.30 14.01 -3.67
C GLN A 120 7.40 12.92 -3.08
N LEU A 121 6.82 13.19 -1.91
CA LEU A 121 5.72 12.41 -1.37
C LEU A 121 4.42 12.80 -2.07
N PHE A 122 3.58 11.82 -2.34
CA PHE A 122 2.25 11.98 -2.91
C PHE A 122 1.21 11.46 -1.91
N GLN A 123 0.03 12.04 -1.94
CA GLN A 123 -1.12 11.65 -1.14
C GLN A 123 -2.36 11.40 -2.02
N PHE A 124 -3.27 10.57 -1.53
CA PHE A 124 -4.61 10.43 -2.07
C PHE A 124 -5.58 9.93 -0.99
N ASN A 125 -6.87 10.21 -1.17
CA ASN A 125 -7.94 9.55 -0.44
C ASN A 125 -8.40 8.31 -1.25
N PRO A 126 -8.34 7.08 -0.70
CA PRO A 126 -8.73 5.87 -1.42
C PRO A 126 -10.23 5.77 -1.73
N ALA A 127 -11.09 6.53 -1.04
CA ALA A 127 -12.52 6.62 -1.33
C ALA A 127 -12.81 7.50 -2.57
N ASP A 128 -11.94 8.47 -2.86
CA ASP A 128 -12.12 9.43 -3.96
C ASP A 128 -11.60 8.87 -5.29
N ASP A 129 -12.20 9.27 -6.42
CA ASP A 129 -11.70 8.98 -7.78
C ASP A 129 -10.62 9.96 -8.27
N LYS A 130 -9.92 10.62 -7.35
CA LYS A 130 -8.86 11.58 -7.67
C LYS A 130 -7.52 10.85 -7.79
N ALA A 131 -6.73 11.27 -8.78
CA ALA A 131 -5.36 10.81 -8.90
C ALA A 131 -4.52 11.33 -7.71
N PRO A 132 -3.48 10.59 -7.29
CA PRO A 132 -2.58 11.07 -6.25
C PRO A 132 -1.88 12.36 -6.66
N GLU A 133 -1.74 13.25 -5.68
CA GLU A 133 -1.14 14.57 -5.84
C GLU A 133 0.03 14.76 -4.87
N PRO A 134 0.97 15.68 -5.13
CA PRO A 134 2.08 15.95 -4.21
C PRO A 134 1.57 16.38 -2.83
N VAL A 135 2.22 15.89 -1.77
CA VAL A 135 2.03 16.42 -0.41
C VAL A 135 2.64 17.81 -0.34
N ASP A 136 1.88 18.78 0.19
CA ASP A 136 2.35 20.15 0.40
C ASP A 136 3.30 20.25 1.60
N ILE A 137 4.55 19.81 1.39
CA ILE A 137 5.64 19.89 2.37
C ILE A 137 6.92 20.41 1.71
N ASN A 138 7.64 21.27 2.43
CA ASN A 138 8.93 21.80 1.99
C ASN A 138 10.05 21.21 2.85
N PHE A 139 11.06 20.63 2.21
CA PHE A 139 12.25 20.12 2.87
C PHE A 139 13.48 20.29 1.97
N THR A 140 14.66 20.30 2.58
CA THR A 140 15.96 20.32 1.89
C THR A 140 16.63 18.95 2.01
N GLY A 141 17.14 18.41 0.90
CA GLY A 141 17.79 17.10 0.84
C GLY A 141 17.00 16.05 0.06
N TYR A 142 17.48 14.80 0.10
CA TYR A 142 16.91 13.69 -0.67
C TYR A 142 16.03 12.80 0.18
N LEU A 143 14.77 12.60 -0.24
CA LEU A 143 13.88 11.61 0.35
C LEU A 143 14.42 10.19 0.17
N ASN A 144 14.63 9.49 1.29
CA ASN A 144 15.05 8.09 1.28
C ASN A 144 13.85 7.13 1.08
N GLY A 145 12.64 7.54 1.48
CA GLY A 145 11.40 6.83 1.13
C GLY A 145 10.65 6.15 2.27
N ASP A 146 11.21 6.05 3.48
CA ASP A 146 10.40 5.56 4.61
C ASP A 146 9.49 6.69 5.10
N VAL A 147 8.23 6.36 5.37
CA VAL A 147 7.21 7.31 5.81
C VAL A 147 6.23 6.63 6.76
N CYS A 148 5.86 7.32 7.84
CA CYS A 148 4.78 6.88 8.73
C CYS A 148 4.10 8.07 9.42
N PHE A 149 2.83 7.92 9.76
CA PHE A 149 2.14 8.87 10.64
C PHE A 149 2.42 8.55 12.11
N THR A 150 2.39 9.58 12.95
CA THR A 150 2.24 9.40 14.41
C THR A 150 0.90 8.75 14.73
N PRO A 151 0.75 7.99 15.83
CA PRO A 151 -0.48 7.26 16.12
C PRO A 151 -1.74 8.14 16.22
N ASP A 152 -1.58 9.41 16.61
CA ASP A 152 -2.67 10.40 16.66
C ASP A 152 -3.00 11.02 15.29
N GLY A 153 -2.23 10.72 14.24
CA GLY A 153 -2.35 11.28 12.90
C GLY A 153 -1.84 12.71 12.77
N GLY A 154 -1.33 13.33 13.84
CA GLY A 154 -0.98 14.74 13.85
C GLY A 154 0.30 15.08 13.06
N GLN A 155 1.17 14.10 12.82
CA GLN A 155 2.47 14.33 12.20
C GLN A 155 2.84 13.21 11.22
N LEU A 156 3.55 13.59 10.16
CA LEU A 156 4.19 12.68 9.21
C LEU A 156 5.69 12.64 9.49
N VAL A 157 6.22 11.46 9.79
CA VAL A 157 7.65 11.21 9.97
C VAL A 157 8.19 10.59 8.69
N PHE A 158 9.29 11.11 8.18
CA PHE A 158 9.96 10.58 6.99
C PHE A 158 11.47 10.83 7.02
N ASN A 159 12.20 9.99 6.29
CA ASN A 159 13.66 10.00 6.31
C ASN A 159 14.24 10.81 5.15
N LEU A 160 15.13 11.75 5.49
CA LEU A 160 15.89 12.57 4.54
C LEU A 160 17.39 12.27 4.63
N LYS A 161 18.05 12.28 3.48
CA LYS A 161 19.52 12.34 3.38
C LYS A 161 19.92 13.76 3.03
N LYS A 162 20.78 14.38 3.85
CA LYS A 162 21.35 15.69 3.54
C LYS A 162 22.12 15.66 2.22
N GLU A 163 21.97 16.73 1.43
CA GLU A 163 22.92 17.05 0.37
C GLU A 163 24.29 17.32 1.01
N GLN A 164 25.36 16.81 0.37
CA GLN A 164 26.74 17.07 0.81
C GLN A 164 27.11 18.53 0.56
#